data_AF-A0AAJ2LF24-F1
#
_entry.id   AF-A0AAJ2LF24-F1
#
_cell.length_a   1.000
_cell.length_b   1.000
_cell.length_c   1.000
_cell.angle_alpha   90.00
_cell.angle_beta   90.00
_cell.angle_gamma   90.00
#
_symmetry.space_group_name_H-M   'P 1'
#
loop_
_entity.id
_entity.type
_entity.pdbx_description
1 polymer ?
#
loop_
_entity_poly.entity_id
_entity_poly.type
_entity_poly.pdbx_seq_one_letter_code
_entity_poly.pdbx_strand_id
1 'polypeptide(L)'
;MIEIDQIMSDMARRRPIFCSEADLQHEIALELRLRQPRQQIRLEYPLGGDLRGAIDVFLPGERPFALELKYLCKGLVAELDGERFTLRQQSAHDIRRHDVCKDVARMEAFVRRTNHSAAVLVVSNDPAYWRPRRRTDTVDAAFDIAEAKELAGILQWGSGAGAGTTRGREVPLQLTGRYPLAWQEYSNLGVAAGRFRYLWIPISAPMAEAQRRRGFRDSRASVSGRGGRAGLPGDFKAASARSPALS
;
A
#
# COMPACT_ATOMS: atom_id res chain seq x y z
N MET A 1 -10.69 6.26 6.31
CA MET A 1 -9.75 5.20 5.88
C MET A 1 -8.88 5.81 4.79
N ILE A 2 -7.59 5.47 4.71
CA ILE A 2 -6.73 6.01 3.65
C ILE A 2 -7.06 5.27 2.35
N GLU A 3 -7.60 6.00 1.37
CA GLU A 3 -7.85 5.51 0.00
C GLU A 3 -6.56 5.68 -0.82
N ILE A 4 -5.59 4.81 -0.56
CA ILE A 4 -4.21 4.97 -1.05
C ILE A 4 -4.15 5.05 -2.58
N ASP A 5 -4.91 4.22 -3.30
CA ASP A 5 -4.87 4.18 -4.76
C ASP A 5 -5.29 5.53 -5.38
N GLN A 6 -6.26 6.21 -4.77
CA GLN A 6 -6.69 7.54 -5.21
C GLN A 6 -5.64 8.60 -4.90
N ILE A 7 -5.06 8.56 -3.69
CA ILE A 7 -3.97 9.46 -3.27
C ILE A 7 -2.79 9.34 -4.25
N MET A 8 -2.34 8.11 -4.52
CA MET A 8 -1.22 7.85 -5.41
C MET A 8 -1.53 8.27 -6.85
N SER A 9 -2.75 8.00 -7.34
CA SER A 9 -3.17 8.42 -8.68
C SER A 9 -3.17 9.94 -8.84
N ASP A 10 -3.66 10.68 -7.85
CA ASP A 10 -3.77 12.13 -7.91
C ASP A 10 -2.42 12.82 -7.74
N MET A 11 -1.58 12.27 -6.86
CA MET A 11 -0.18 12.69 -6.74
C MET A 11 0.60 12.43 -8.03
N ALA A 12 0.45 11.25 -8.66
CA ALA A 12 1.17 10.92 -9.89
C ALA A 12 0.92 11.91 -11.04
N ARG A 13 -0.28 12.49 -11.12
CA ARG A 13 -0.61 13.50 -12.15
C ARG A 13 0.06 14.85 -11.92
N ARG A 14 0.30 15.23 -10.67
CA ARG A 14 0.87 16.53 -10.30
C ARG A 14 2.38 16.46 -10.02
N ARG A 15 2.84 15.32 -9.53
CA ARG A 15 4.21 15.10 -9.06
C ARG A 15 4.65 13.65 -9.35
N PRO A 16 4.99 13.33 -10.60
CA PRO A 16 5.34 11.97 -11.00
C PRO A 16 6.70 11.49 -10.46
N ILE A 17 7.52 12.37 -9.87
CA ILE A 17 8.83 12.06 -9.30
C ILE A 17 9.07 12.91 -8.04
N PHE A 18 9.80 12.36 -7.08
CA PHE A 18 10.19 13.05 -5.85
C PHE A 18 11.70 13.23 -5.76
N CYS A 19 12.16 14.30 -5.12
CA CYS A 19 13.57 14.58 -4.86
C CYS A 19 14.16 13.70 -3.75
N SER A 20 13.34 13.28 -2.78
CA SER A 20 13.76 12.50 -1.62
C SER A 20 12.58 11.82 -0.93
N GLU A 21 12.84 10.99 0.08
CA GLU A 21 11.80 10.42 0.95
C GLU A 21 11.05 11.51 1.74
N ALA A 22 11.75 12.57 2.17
CA ALA A 22 11.12 13.72 2.84
C ALA A 22 10.22 14.51 1.88
N ASP A 23 10.57 14.58 0.60
CA ASP A 23 9.72 15.19 -0.44
C ASP A 23 8.46 14.35 -0.68
N LEU A 24 8.59 13.01 -0.74
CA LEU A 24 7.43 12.10 -0.75
C LEU A 24 6.54 12.29 0.50
N GLN A 25 7.14 12.39 1.68
CA GLN A 25 6.44 12.62 2.95
C GLN A 25 5.65 13.93 2.92
N HIS A 26 6.26 15.02 2.45
CA HIS A 26 5.62 16.32 2.30
C HIS A 26 4.38 16.24 1.40
N GLU A 27 4.52 15.58 0.25
CA GLU A 27 3.48 15.53 -0.77
C GLU A 27 2.29 14.64 -0.38
N ILE A 28 2.55 13.53 0.31
CA ILE A 28 1.48 12.73 0.92
C ILE A 28 0.73 13.57 1.97
N ALA A 29 1.43 14.32 2.80
CA ALA A 29 0.80 15.16 3.82
C ALA A 29 -0.06 16.27 3.20
N LEU A 30 0.41 16.89 2.11
CA LEU A 30 -0.36 17.85 1.33
C LEU A 30 -1.61 17.23 0.73
N GLU A 31 -1.49 16.08 0.07
CA GLU A 31 -2.61 15.38 -0.56
C GLU A 31 -3.68 14.97 0.47
N LEU A 32 -3.25 14.46 1.63
CA LEU A 32 -4.15 14.13 2.74
C LEU A 32 -4.87 15.37 3.27
N ARG A 33 -4.16 16.50 3.40
CA ARG A 33 -4.76 17.77 3.84
C ARG A 33 -5.81 18.28 2.86
N LEU A 34 -5.54 18.20 1.55
CA LEU A 34 -6.49 18.62 0.51
C LEU A 34 -7.78 17.81 0.56
N ARG A 35 -7.67 16.48 0.75
CA ARG A 35 -8.83 15.58 0.83
C ARG A 35 -9.60 15.70 2.13
N GLN A 36 -8.90 15.93 3.23
CA GLN A 36 -9.47 15.97 4.58
C GLN A 36 -8.97 17.22 5.31
N PRO A 37 -9.52 18.43 5.02
CA PRO A 37 -8.99 19.68 5.55
C PRO A 37 -8.91 19.74 7.08
N ARG A 38 -9.83 19.04 7.76
CA ARG A 38 -9.91 18.94 9.22
C ARG A 38 -9.05 17.84 9.83
N GLN A 39 -8.50 16.92 9.04
CA GLN A 39 -7.62 15.86 9.54
C GLN A 39 -6.35 16.49 10.10
N GLN A 40 -6.04 16.15 11.35
CA GLN A 40 -4.75 16.50 11.94
C GLN A 40 -3.68 15.60 11.35
N ILE A 41 -2.53 16.18 11.01
CA ILE A 41 -1.39 15.47 10.45
C ILE A 41 -0.18 15.84 11.30
N ARG A 42 0.60 14.84 11.69
CA ARG A 42 1.88 14.98 12.39
C ARG A 42 2.94 14.24 11.59
N LEU A 43 4.01 14.93 11.24
CA LEU A 43 5.17 14.32 10.60
C LEU A 43 6.20 14.00 11.66
N GLU A 44 7.00 12.95 11.42
CA GLU A 44 8.07 12.52 12.34
C GLU A 44 7.55 12.36 13.79
N TYR A 45 6.39 11.71 13.94
CA TYR A 45 5.73 11.59 15.23
C TYR A 45 6.44 10.56 16.12
N PRO A 46 6.97 10.94 17.31
CA PRO A 46 7.73 10.03 18.14
C PRO A 46 6.84 8.90 18.68
N LEU A 47 7.27 7.65 18.52
CA LEU A 47 6.52 6.47 18.95
C LEU A 47 6.35 6.37 20.48
N GLY A 48 7.28 6.96 21.24
CA GLY A 48 7.25 7.03 22.70
C GLY A 48 7.44 5.69 23.44
N GLY A 49 7.90 5.76 24.70
CA GLY A 49 8.26 4.58 25.50
C GLY A 49 9.43 3.79 24.90
N ASP A 50 9.34 2.45 24.90
CA ASP A 50 10.44 1.58 24.45
C ASP A 50 10.55 1.44 22.92
N LEU A 51 9.58 1.96 22.17
CA LEU A 51 9.62 1.96 20.70
C LEU A 51 10.51 3.12 20.24
N ARG A 52 11.69 2.79 19.70
CA ARG A 52 12.61 3.77 19.11
C ARG A 52 12.13 4.26 17.75
N GLY A 53 12.41 5.52 17.46
CA GLY A 53 12.15 6.16 16.17
C GLY A 53 10.87 6.98 16.13
N ALA A 54 10.59 7.51 14.94
CA ALA A 54 9.41 8.29 14.63
C ALA A 54 8.57 7.58 13.56
N ILE A 55 7.27 7.90 13.52
CA ILE A 55 6.38 7.56 12.42
C ILE A 55 6.44 8.71 11.41
N ASP A 56 6.70 8.40 10.15
CA ASP A 56 6.83 9.40 9.09
C ASP A 56 5.57 10.27 8.96
N VAL A 57 4.38 9.66 8.93
CA VAL A 57 3.09 10.37 8.92
C VAL A 57 2.12 9.74 9.91
N PHE A 58 1.69 10.50 10.91
CA PHE A 58 0.68 10.10 11.88
C PHE A 58 -0.58 10.96 11.76
N LEU A 59 -1.73 10.28 11.68
CA LEU A 59 -3.06 10.86 11.57
C LEU A 59 -3.83 10.58 12.87
N PRO A 60 -3.75 11.45 13.88
CA PRO A 60 -4.57 11.31 15.09
C PRO A 60 -6.05 11.61 14.80
N GLY A 61 -6.95 11.09 15.63
CA GLY A 61 -8.39 11.30 15.51
C GLY A 61 -9.18 10.13 16.08
N GLU A 62 -10.44 9.98 15.66
CA GLU A 62 -11.29 8.86 16.09
C GLU A 62 -10.76 7.50 15.63
N ARG A 63 -10.11 7.46 14.47
CA ARG A 63 -9.47 6.27 13.91
C ARG A 63 -8.02 6.58 13.57
N PRO A 64 -7.12 6.59 14.58
CA PRO A 64 -5.74 6.95 14.33
C PRO A 64 -5.07 6.02 13.33
N PHE A 65 -4.19 6.59 12.51
CA PHE A 65 -3.47 5.85 11.48
C PHE A 65 -2.01 6.27 11.43
N ALA A 66 -1.10 5.29 11.42
CA ALA A 66 0.34 5.50 11.24
C ALA A 66 0.78 5.06 9.85
N LEU A 67 1.67 5.82 9.22
CA LEU A 67 2.19 5.52 7.90
C LEU A 67 3.72 5.69 7.90
N GLU A 68 4.40 4.62 7.52
CA GLU A 68 5.84 4.60 7.24
C GLU A 68 6.07 4.65 5.73
N LEU A 69 7.11 5.35 5.33
CA LEU A 69 7.43 5.64 3.94
C LEU A 69 8.81 5.08 3.60
N LYS A 70 8.93 4.62 2.34
CA LYS A 70 10.21 4.33 1.72
C LYS A 70 10.27 4.85 0.31
N TYR A 71 11.33 5.58 -0.01
CA TYR A 71 11.63 5.98 -1.38
C TYR A 71 12.94 5.37 -1.87
N LEU A 72 12.83 4.24 -2.57
CA LEU A 72 13.99 3.43 -2.99
C LEU A 72 14.38 3.77 -4.43
N CYS A 73 15.57 4.31 -4.63
CA CYS A 73 15.95 4.96 -5.89
C CYS A 73 17.02 4.19 -6.69
N LYS A 74 16.71 3.94 -7.96
CA LYS A 74 17.70 3.79 -9.02
C LYS A 74 18.15 5.17 -9.48
N GLY A 75 19.43 5.30 -9.82
CA GLY A 75 20.00 6.55 -10.32
C GLY A 75 19.25 7.05 -11.55
N LEU A 76 18.88 8.32 -11.52
CA LEU A 76 18.10 8.98 -12.57
C LEU A 76 18.43 10.48 -12.57
N VAL A 77 18.59 11.05 -13.77
CA VAL A 77 18.52 12.48 -14.00
C VAL A 77 17.37 12.72 -14.97
N ALA A 78 16.43 13.57 -14.59
CA ALA A 78 15.27 13.92 -15.39
C ALA A 78 14.98 15.42 -15.28
N GLU A 79 14.39 15.98 -16.33
CA GLU A 79 13.88 17.35 -16.33
C GLU A 79 12.36 17.27 -16.55
N LEU A 80 11.60 17.95 -15.71
CA LEU A 80 10.14 18.00 -15.76
C LEU A 80 9.70 19.44 -15.51
N ASP A 81 8.96 20.01 -16.45
CA ASP A 81 8.45 21.39 -16.36
C ASP A 81 9.51 22.45 -16.01
N GLY A 82 10.74 22.25 -16.50
CA GLY A 82 11.90 23.13 -16.24
C GLY A 82 12.61 22.89 -14.90
N GLU A 83 12.16 21.93 -14.09
CA GLU A 83 12.82 21.49 -12.86
C GLU A 83 13.70 20.25 -13.11
N ARG A 84 14.94 20.28 -12.62
CA ARG A 84 15.89 19.16 -12.74
C ARG A 84 15.89 18.28 -11.49
N PHE A 85 15.56 17.01 -11.67
CA PHE A 85 15.60 15.98 -10.63
C PHE A 85 16.89 15.15 -10.75
N THR A 86 17.54 14.86 -9.62
CA THR A 86 18.72 13.98 -9.56
C THR A 86 18.58 12.96 -8.44
N LEU A 87 18.20 11.72 -8.80
CA LEU A 87 18.12 10.61 -7.87
C LEU A 87 19.47 9.92 -7.76
N ARG A 88 19.91 9.68 -6.53
CA ARG A 88 21.13 8.92 -6.25
C ARG A 88 20.83 7.42 -6.36
N GLN A 89 21.75 6.68 -6.96
CA GLN A 89 21.70 5.23 -7.00
C GLN A 89 21.81 4.63 -5.59
N GLN A 90 20.90 3.72 -5.26
CA GLN A 90 20.86 3.05 -3.97
C GLN A 90 21.05 1.54 -4.12
N SER A 91 22.30 1.10 -4.38
CA SER A 91 22.60 -0.30 -4.76
C SER A 91 22.61 -1.34 -3.63
N ALA A 92 22.48 -0.94 -2.36
CA ALA A 92 22.42 -1.86 -1.22
C ALA A 92 21.02 -2.48 -1.10
N HIS A 93 20.62 -3.26 -2.11
CA HIS A 93 19.25 -3.77 -2.24
C HIS A 93 18.86 -4.72 -1.11
N ASP A 94 19.79 -5.58 -0.69
CA ASP A 94 19.61 -6.53 0.41
C ASP A 94 19.25 -5.83 1.73
N ILE A 95 20.05 -4.84 2.13
CA ILE A 95 19.84 -4.02 3.32
C ILE A 95 18.50 -3.27 3.24
N ARG A 96 18.18 -2.70 2.08
CA ARG A 96 16.96 -1.90 1.91
C ARG A 96 15.69 -2.73 1.97
N ARG A 97 15.73 -3.96 1.44
CA ARG A 97 14.63 -4.91 1.55
C ARG A 97 14.41 -5.34 3.00
N HIS A 98 15.49 -5.63 3.72
CA HIS A 98 15.42 -5.87 5.16
C HIS A 98 14.78 -4.67 5.88
N ASP A 99 15.20 -3.44 5.56
CA ASP A 99 14.70 -2.25 6.24
C ASP A 99 13.19 -2.00 5.98
N VAL A 100 12.68 -2.30 4.78
CA VAL A 100 11.22 -2.34 4.52
C VAL A 100 10.54 -3.38 5.42
N CYS A 101 11.06 -4.61 5.49
CA CYS A 101 10.49 -5.67 6.32
C CYS A 101 10.54 -5.32 7.82
N LYS A 102 11.59 -4.63 8.25
CA LYS A 102 11.76 -4.13 9.61
C LYS A 102 10.67 -3.11 9.95
N ASP A 103 10.33 -2.23 9.02
CA ASP A 103 9.24 -1.27 9.22
C ASP A 103 7.86 -1.95 9.27
N VAL A 104 7.64 -3.03 8.51
CA VAL A 104 6.43 -3.86 8.67
C VAL A 104 6.35 -4.45 10.08
N ALA A 105 7.43 -5.07 10.56
CA ALA A 105 7.48 -5.63 11.92
C ALA A 105 7.30 -4.54 13.01
N ARG A 106 7.90 -3.37 12.80
CA ARG A 106 7.75 -2.20 13.70
C ARG A 106 6.31 -1.70 13.73
N MET A 107 5.64 -1.65 12.59
CA MET A 107 4.24 -1.25 12.51
C MET A 107 3.29 -2.30 13.09
N GLU A 108 3.59 -3.60 12.99
CA GLU A 108 2.86 -4.63 13.76
C GLU A 108 2.97 -4.39 15.27
N ALA A 109 4.18 -4.06 15.76
CA ALA A 109 4.39 -3.76 17.16
C ALA A 109 3.63 -2.50 17.60
N PHE A 110 3.61 -1.46 16.77
CA PHE A 110 2.79 -0.27 16.99
C PHE A 110 1.30 -0.64 17.09
N VAL A 111 0.75 -1.34 16.09
CA VAL A 111 -0.68 -1.72 16.05
C VAL A 111 -1.06 -2.56 17.27
N ARG A 112 -0.22 -3.52 17.67
CA ARG A 112 -0.48 -4.36 18.85
C ARG A 112 -0.50 -3.56 20.15
N ARG A 113 0.34 -2.52 20.26
CA ARG A 113 0.45 -1.70 21.48
C ARG A 113 -0.64 -0.64 21.57
N THR A 114 -1.04 -0.05 20.44
CA THR A 114 -1.95 1.11 20.42
C THR A 114 -3.35 0.75 19.96
N ASN A 115 -3.55 -0.41 19.34
CA ASN A 115 -4.75 -0.78 18.61
C ASN A 115 -5.12 0.23 17.49
N HIS A 116 -4.13 0.95 16.96
CA HIS A 116 -4.29 1.87 15.84
C HIS A 116 -3.81 1.18 14.56
N SER A 117 -4.49 1.42 13.43
CA SER A 117 -4.07 0.81 12.17
C SER A 117 -2.81 1.51 11.65
N ALA A 118 -2.03 0.80 10.86
CA ALA A 118 -0.81 1.33 10.26
C ALA A 118 -0.62 0.84 8.83
N ALA A 119 0.36 1.39 8.12
CA ALA A 119 0.84 0.83 6.87
C ALA A 119 2.30 1.20 6.59
N VAL A 120 2.91 0.45 5.69
CA VAL A 120 4.16 0.81 5.03
C VAL A 120 3.87 1.08 3.55
N LEU A 121 4.29 2.23 3.04
CA LEU A 121 4.24 2.60 1.64
C LEU A 121 5.65 2.68 1.08
N VAL A 122 5.92 1.87 0.06
CA VAL A 122 7.19 1.93 -0.68
C VAL A 122 6.91 2.52 -2.05
N VAL A 123 7.70 3.51 -2.48
CA VAL A 123 7.74 4.04 -3.85
C VAL A 123 9.14 3.82 -4.40
N SER A 124 9.24 3.36 -5.65
CA SER A 124 10.57 3.10 -6.21
C SER A 124 10.57 3.16 -7.74
N ASN A 125 11.71 3.59 -8.32
CA ASN A 125 12.05 3.44 -9.74
C ASN A 125 13.05 2.30 -10.03
N ASP A 126 13.45 1.51 -9.03
CA ASP A 126 14.36 0.38 -9.22
C ASP A 126 13.62 -0.95 -9.40
N PRO A 127 13.61 -1.53 -10.62
CA PRO A 127 12.95 -2.81 -10.88
C PRO A 127 13.48 -3.99 -10.06
N ALA A 128 14.64 -3.87 -9.42
CA ALA A 128 15.14 -4.87 -8.50
C ALA A 128 14.22 -5.10 -7.27
N TYR A 129 13.31 -4.18 -6.95
CA TYR A 129 12.38 -4.33 -5.83
C TYR A 129 11.05 -4.98 -6.19
N TRP A 130 10.55 -4.83 -7.41
CA TRP A 130 9.24 -5.38 -7.79
C TRP A 130 9.30 -6.49 -8.83
N ARG A 131 10.38 -6.62 -9.60
CA ARG A 131 10.49 -7.75 -10.54
C ARG A 131 10.90 -9.01 -9.78
N PRO A 132 10.32 -10.18 -10.12
CA PRO A 132 10.81 -11.45 -9.63
C PRO A 132 12.30 -11.61 -9.90
N ARG A 133 13.03 -12.12 -8.92
CA ARG A 133 14.47 -12.40 -9.06
C ARG A 133 14.68 -13.66 -9.89
N ARG A 134 15.76 -13.66 -10.68
CA ARG A 134 16.24 -14.88 -11.34
C ARG A 134 16.85 -15.87 -10.36
N ARG A 135 17.57 -15.36 -9.35
CA ARG A 135 18.22 -16.14 -8.31
C ARG A 135 17.46 -15.99 -6.99
N THR A 136 17.03 -17.11 -6.40
CA THR A 136 16.18 -17.14 -5.21
C THR A 136 16.91 -17.55 -3.93
N ASP A 137 18.13 -18.09 -4.04
CA ASP A 137 19.00 -18.50 -2.93
C ASP A 137 19.93 -17.36 -2.47
N THR A 138 19.45 -16.12 -2.48
CA THR A 138 20.22 -14.97 -1.99
C THR A 138 20.16 -14.86 -0.47
N VAL A 139 21.18 -14.25 0.13
CA VAL A 139 21.26 -14.06 1.59
C VAL A 139 20.11 -13.21 2.16
N ASP A 140 19.44 -12.43 1.31
CA ASP A 140 18.29 -11.59 1.66
C ASP A 140 16.96 -12.17 1.14
N ALA A 141 16.90 -13.44 0.74
CA ALA A 141 15.72 -14.04 0.12
C ALA A 141 14.47 -13.98 1.01
N ALA A 142 14.62 -14.04 2.33
CA ALA A 142 13.51 -13.90 3.28
C ALA A 142 12.92 -12.48 3.30
N PHE A 143 13.63 -11.47 2.79
CA PHE A 143 13.18 -10.08 2.74
C PHE A 143 12.65 -9.70 1.35
N ASP A 144 12.35 -10.66 0.48
CA ASP A 144 12.00 -10.38 -0.90
C ASP A 144 10.64 -9.67 -1.03
N ILE A 145 10.67 -8.40 -1.45
CA ILE A 145 9.48 -7.57 -1.61
C ILE A 145 8.93 -7.53 -3.05
N ALA A 146 9.34 -8.48 -3.90
CA ALA A 146 8.93 -8.53 -5.30
C ALA A 146 7.41 -8.78 -5.49
N GLU A 147 6.92 -8.50 -6.70
CA GLU A 147 5.56 -8.82 -7.12
C GLU A 147 5.16 -10.27 -6.78
N ALA A 148 3.92 -10.45 -6.31
CA ALA A 148 3.32 -11.75 -5.98
C ALA A 148 4.07 -12.56 -4.92
N LYS A 149 4.94 -11.93 -4.12
CA LYS A 149 5.50 -12.50 -2.89
C LYS A 149 4.55 -12.31 -1.71
N GLU A 150 4.82 -13.00 -0.61
CA GLU A 150 4.15 -12.80 0.67
C GLU A 150 5.21 -12.59 1.75
N LEU A 151 5.05 -11.56 2.58
CA LEU A 151 5.80 -11.44 3.83
C LEU A 151 5.02 -12.09 4.96
N ALA A 152 5.61 -13.08 5.63
CA ALA A 152 5.00 -13.78 6.76
C ALA A 152 6.06 -14.53 7.59
N GLY A 153 5.75 -14.80 8.86
CA GLY A 153 6.58 -15.65 9.72
C GLY A 153 7.90 -15.01 10.12
N ILE A 154 8.95 -15.84 10.21
CA ILE A 154 10.30 -15.39 10.62
C ILE A 154 11.10 -15.01 9.37
N LEU A 155 11.52 -13.75 9.30
CA LEU A 155 12.39 -13.25 8.24
C LEU A 155 13.80 -13.06 8.79
N GLN A 156 14.78 -13.74 8.21
CA GLN A 156 16.16 -13.72 8.67
C GLN A 156 17.15 -13.80 7.50
N TRP A 157 18.36 -13.34 7.74
CA TRP A 157 19.46 -13.47 6.79
C TRP A 157 19.78 -14.94 6.53
N GLY A 158 20.11 -15.26 5.28
CA GLY A 158 20.71 -16.55 4.92
C GLY A 158 22.10 -16.69 5.52
N SER A 159 22.54 -17.94 5.74
CA SER A 159 23.79 -18.27 6.42
C SER A 159 25.05 -17.67 5.78
N GLY A 160 25.01 -17.35 4.48
CA GLY A 160 26.11 -16.72 3.75
C GLY A 160 26.21 -15.19 3.91
N ALA A 161 25.36 -14.55 4.72
CA ALA A 161 25.39 -13.10 4.88
C ALA A 161 26.66 -12.65 5.62
N GLY A 162 27.42 -11.72 5.04
CA GLY A 162 28.63 -11.18 5.66
C GLY A 162 28.32 -10.24 6.84
N ALA A 163 29.21 -10.22 7.84
CA ALA A 163 29.03 -9.42 9.06
C ALA A 163 28.80 -7.92 8.84
N GLY A 164 29.33 -7.35 7.74
CA GLY A 164 29.06 -5.96 7.37
C GLY A 164 27.62 -5.71 6.92
N THR A 165 27.00 -6.70 6.27
CA THR A 165 25.62 -6.63 5.75
C THR A 165 24.61 -6.76 6.89
N THR A 166 24.88 -7.64 7.85
CA THR A 166 23.97 -7.95 8.96
C THR A 166 24.15 -7.02 10.15
N ARG A 167 25.15 -6.12 10.15
CA ARG A 167 25.44 -5.26 11.30
C ARG A 167 24.22 -4.41 11.69
N GLY A 168 23.75 -4.57 12.93
CA GLY A 168 22.53 -3.92 13.45
C GLY A 168 21.22 -4.48 12.88
N ARG A 169 21.28 -5.65 12.25
CA ARG A 169 20.20 -6.39 11.56
C ARG A 169 20.28 -7.89 11.83
N GLU A 170 20.97 -8.29 12.90
CA GLU A 170 21.26 -9.69 13.23
C GLU A 170 20.03 -10.41 13.78
N VAL A 171 19.16 -9.68 14.48
CA VAL A 171 17.96 -10.23 15.12
C VAL A 171 16.91 -10.53 14.04
N PRO A 172 16.43 -11.78 13.94
CA PRO A 172 15.33 -12.12 13.03
C PRO A 172 14.09 -11.26 13.25
N LEU A 173 13.43 -10.88 12.17
CA LEU A 173 12.16 -10.17 12.21
C LEU A 173 11.03 -11.18 12.33
N GLN A 174 10.16 -11.00 13.31
CA GLN A 174 8.99 -11.87 13.49
C GLN A 174 7.73 -11.14 13.06
N LEU A 175 7.07 -11.66 12.02
CA LEU A 175 5.77 -11.19 11.55
C LEU A 175 4.67 -12.12 12.05
N THR A 176 3.62 -11.51 12.59
CA THR A 176 2.40 -12.20 13.02
C THR A 176 1.32 -12.18 11.93
N GLY A 177 1.36 -11.18 11.05
CA GLY A 177 0.52 -11.07 9.87
C GLY A 177 1.06 -11.80 8.65
N ARG A 178 0.25 -11.77 7.59
CA ARG A 178 0.59 -12.24 6.25
C ARG A 178 0.27 -11.13 5.26
N TYR A 179 1.25 -10.77 4.44
CA TYR A 179 1.15 -9.62 3.56
C TYR A 179 1.45 -10.04 2.12
N PRO A 180 0.43 -10.43 1.34
CA PRO A 180 0.55 -10.57 -0.10
C PRO A 180 0.97 -9.23 -0.70
N LEU A 181 2.02 -9.24 -1.51
CA LEU A 181 2.62 -8.05 -2.10
C LEU A 181 2.11 -7.86 -3.52
N ALA A 182 1.50 -6.70 -3.74
CA ALA A 182 0.98 -6.28 -5.04
C ALA A 182 1.53 -4.89 -5.37
N TRP A 183 2.45 -4.82 -6.33
CA TRP A 183 2.98 -3.53 -6.77
C TRP A 183 2.03 -2.90 -7.79
N GLN A 184 1.85 -1.59 -7.68
CA GLN A 184 1.00 -0.80 -8.57
C GLN A 184 1.84 0.23 -9.31
N GLU A 185 1.35 0.66 -10.48
CA GLU A 185 2.00 1.74 -11.23
C GLU A 185 1.81 3.07 -10.50
N TYR A 186 2.89 3.84 -10.39
CA TYR A 186 2.82 5.23 -9.92
C TYR A 186 2.89 6.19 -11.11
N SER A 187 4.01 6.20 -11.82
CA SER A 187 4.26 7.15 -12.90
C SER A 187 5.25 6.59 -13.93
N ASN A 188 5.29 7.21 -15.11
CA ASN A 188 6.28 6.91 -16.13
C ASN A 188 6.73 8.19 -16.83
N LEU A 189 8.00 8.53 -16.66
CA LEU A 189 8.62 9.72 -17.26
C LEU A 189 9.10 9.50 -18.71
N GLY A 190 8.92 8.30 -19.28
CA GLY A 190 9.33 8.00 -20.65
C GLY A 190 10.85 7.84 -20.86
N VAL A 191 11.63 7.80 -19.77
CA VAL A 191 13.10 7.67 -19.81
C VAL A 191 13.59 6.42 -19.08
N ALA A 192 14.85 6.05 -19.30
CA ALA A 192 15.48 4.93 -18.59
C ALA A 192 15.44 5.16 -17.06
N ALA A 193 15.05 4.14 -16.30
CA ALA A 193 14.78 4.26 -14.85
C ALA A 193 13.74 5.32 -14.46
N GLY A 194 12.91 5.77 -15.41
CA GLY A 194 11.82 6.74 -15.20
C GLY A 194 10.46 6.12 -14.90
N ARG A 195 10.37 4.79 -14.76
CA ARG A 195 9.13 4.10 -14.36
C ARG A 195 9.13 3.89 -12.86
N PHE A 196 8.14 4.47 -12.19
CA PHE A 196 7.94 4.33 -10.76
C PHE A 196 6.74 3.43 -10.47
N ARG A 197 6.89 2.58 -9.45
CA ARG A 197 5.82 1.77 -8.88
C ARG A 197 5.72 2.03 -7.38
N TYR A 198 4.58 1.70 -6.80
CA TYR A 198 4.41 1.70 -5.36
C TYR A 198 3.91 0.35 -4.83
N LEU A 199 4.23 0.06 -3.58
CA LEU A 199 3.76 -1.09 -2.82
C LEU A 199 3.11 -0.59 -1.53
N TRP A 200 1.86 -0.99 -1.34
CA TRP A 200 1.09 -0.66 -0.15
C TRP A 200 0.93 -1.90 0.74
N ILE A 201 1.40 -1.80 1.99
CA ILE A 201 1.33 -2.90 2.97
C ILE A 201 0.48 -2.44 4.17
N PRO A 202 -0.84 -2.69 4.16
CA PRO A 202 -1.71 -2.30 5.27
C PRO A 202 -1.63 -3.27 6.43
N ILE A 203 -1.54 -2.74 7.65
CA ILE A 203 -1.49 -3.48 8.91
C ILE A 203 -2.72 -3.06 9.73
N SER A 204 -3.72 -3.93 9.74
CA SER A 204 -5.01 -3.63 10.34
C SER A 204 -5.02 -3.89 11.84
N ALA A 205 -5.62 -2.98 12.61
CA ALA A 205 -5.94 -3.26 14.01
C ALA A 205 -6.99 -4.39 14.10
N PRO A 206 -6.94 -5.26 15.12
CA PRO A 206 -7.86 -6.40 15.27
C PRO A 206 -9.36 -6.02 15.16
N MET A 207 -9.74 -4.86 15.73
CA MET A 207 -11.13 -4.37 15.64
C MET A 207 -11.55 -3.98 14.21
N ALA A 208 -10.64 -3.44 13.40
CA ALA A 208 -10.91 -3.12 12.00
C ALA A 208 -11.08 -4.38 11.15
N GLU A 209 -10.34 -5.44 11.46
CA GLU A 209 -10.43 -6.71 10.74
C GLU A 209 -11.73 -7.46 11.04
N ALA A 210 -12.17 -7.49 12.30
CA ALA A 210 -13.45 -8.08 12.70
C ALA A 210 -14.63 -7.43 11.99
N GLN A 211 -14.59 -6.10 11.79
CA GLN A 211 -15.66 -5.36 11.12
C GLN A 211 -15.64 -5.56 9.59
N ARG A 212 -14.46 -5.68 8.96
CA ARG A 212 -14.33 -6.09 7.55
C ARG A 212 -14.87 -7.51 7.32
N ARG A 213 -14.54 -8.47 8.20
CA ARG A 213 -15.04 -9.86 8.12
C ARG A 213 -16.56 -9.95 8.28
N ARG A 214 -17.17 -9.11 9.13
CA ARG A 214 -18.64 -9.01 9.25
C ARG A 214 -19.28 -8.40 8.01
N GLY A 215 -18.76 -7.28 7.50
CA GLY A 215 -19.29 -6.64 6.28
C GLY A 215 -19.20 -7.52 5.02
N PHE A 216 -18.17 -8.39 4.92
CA PHE A 216 -18.06 -9.37 3.84
C PHE A 216 -19.05 -10.55 3.98
N ARG A 217 -19.40 -10.96 5.21
CA ARG A 217 -20.43 -11.98 5.42
C ARG A 217 -21.83 -11.46 5.08
N ASP A 218 -22.14 -10.23 5.46
CA ASP A 218 -23.46 -9.63 5.23
C ASP A 218 -23.72 -9.35 3.73
N SER A 219 -22.67 -9.02 2.97
CA SER A 219 -22.74 -8.83 1.51
C SER A 219 -22.86 -10.14 0.71
N ARG A 220 -22.46 -11.29 1.27
CA ARG A 220 -22.77 -12.62 0.69
C ARG A 220 -24.19 -13.09 1.03
N ALA A 221 -24.72 -12.70 2.18
CA ALA A 221 -26.10 -13.06 2.58
C ALA A 221 -27.18 -12.33 1.76
N SER A 222 -26.86 -11.16 1.19
CA SER A 222 -27.80 -10.38 0.37
C SER A 222 -27.90 -10.83 -1.10
N VAL A 223 -27.01 -11.74 -1.56
CA VAL A 223 -26.99 -12.21 -2.96
C VAL A 223 -27.72 -13.56 -3.16
N SER A 224 -28.09 -14.28 -2.10
CA SER A 224 -28.78 -15.59 -2.21
C SER A 224 -30.31 -15.53 -2.17
N GLY A 225 -30.93 -14.35 -2.23
CA GLY A 225 -32.37 -14.18 -2.04
C GLY A 225 -33.13 -13.61 -3.24
N ARG A 226 -33.11 -14.26 -4.41
CA ARG A 226 -34.11 -14.07 -5.50
C ARG A 226 -34.09 -15.26 -6.47
N GLY A 227 -34.56 -16.42 -6.02
CA GLY A 227 -34.94 -17.55 -6.87
C GLY A 227 -36.45 -17.55 -7.06
N GLY A 228 -36.92 -17.32 -8.29
CA GLY A 228 -38.30 -17.05 -8.65
C GLY A 228 -39.27 -18.22 -8.45
N ARG A 229 -40.49 -17.88 -8.01
CA ARG A 229 -41.68 -18.72 -8.22
C ARG A 229 -42.31 -18.34 -9.55
N ALA A 230 -42.31 -19.27 -10.50
CA ALA A 230 -43.10 -19.20 -11.71
C ALA A 230 -44.58 -19.48 -11.36
N GLY A 231 -45.43 -18.46 -11.50
CA GLY A 231 -46.88 -18.60 -11.53
C GLY A 231 -47.35 -18.45 -12.97
N LEU A 232 -47.99 -19.49 -13.50
CA LEU A 232 -48.77 -19.44 -14.74
C LEU A 232 -49.99 -18.52 -14.56
N PRO A 233 -50.40 -17.78 -15.60
CA PRO A 233 -51.81 -17.45 -15.76
C PRO A 233 -52.35 -17.95 -17.10
N GLY A 234 -53.49 -18.62 -17.01
CA GLY A 234 -54.32 -19.00 -18.15
C GLY A 234 -55.12 -17.83 -18.72
N ASP A 235 -55.35 -17.95 -20.03
CA ASP A 235 -56.45 -17.48 -20.84
C ASP A 235 -57.35 -16.36 -20.32
N PHE A 236 -57.32 -15.20 -21.01
CA PHE A 236 -58.51 -14.37 -21.17
C PHE A 236 -58.64 -13.85 -22.61
N LYS A 237 -59.88 -13.95 -23.10
CA LYS A 237 -60.36 -13.74 -24.46
C LYS A 237 -60.26 -12.28 -24.93
N ALA A 238 -60.03 -12.14 -26.23
CA ALA A 238 -60.14 -10.92 -27.00
C ALA A 238 -61.56 -10.32 -26.98
N ALA A 239 -61.64 -9.00 -26.86
CA ALA A 239 -62.81 -8.20 -27.24
C ALA A 239 -62.35 -7.05 -28.14
N SER A 240 -62.99 -6.98 -29.30
CA SER A 240 -62.84 -6.03 -30.39
C SER A 240 -63.56 -4.71 -30.07
N ALA A 241 -62.97 -3.57 -30.40
CA ALA A 241 -63.71 -2.35 -30.70
C ALA A 241 -62.92 -1.45 -31.66
N ARG A 242 -63.55 -1.18 -32.80
CA ARG A 242 -63.11 -0.30 -33.89
C ARG A 242 -63.30 1.16 -33.49
N SER A 243 -62.35 2.02 -33.86
CA SER A 243 -62.55 3.46 -33.94
C SER A 243 -63.45 3.83 -35.13
N PRO A 244 -64.29 4.88 -35.03
CA PRO A 244 -64.90 5.49 -36.20
C PRO A 244 -64.00 6.63 -36.73
N ALA A 245 -63.91 6.73 -38.05
CA ALA A 245 -63.48 7.93 -38.75
C ALA A 245 -64.71 8.57 -39.36
N LEU A 246 -64.84 9.91 -39.27
CA LEU A 246 -64.83 10.81 -40.43
C LEU A 246 -65.29 12.23 -40.04
N SER A 247 -64.55 13.19 -40.61
CA SER A 247 -64.91 14.58 -40.96
C SER A 247 -65.03 15.62 -39.86
#